data_AF-A0A3S7JAB9-F1
#
_entry.id   AF-A0A3S7JAB9-F1
#
_cell.length_a   1.000
_cell.length_b   1.000
_cell.length_c   1.000
_cell.angle_alpha   90.00
_cell.angle_beta   90.00
_cell.angle_gamma   90.00
#
_symmetry.space_group_name_H-M   'P 1'
#
loop_
_entity.id
_entity.type
_entity.pdbx_description
1 polymer ?
#
loop_
_entity_poly.entity_id
_entity_poly.type
_entity_poly.pdbx_seq_one_letter_code
_entity_poly.pdbx_strand_id
1 'polypeptide(L)'
;MNLQEYLYILLFIIIAFLLGFILLSIGFILGKKNPNKDKLSAYECGFDTFSEAQMQFDVRYYLVAILFVLFDLEIAFLFPWAASSSVLGDVSFWSAIIFIVILAIGFIYEWLKGAIDWE
;
A
#
# COMPACT_ATOMS: atom_id res chain seq x y z
N MET A 1 1.03 9.12 -26.52
CA MET A 1 0.43 7.93 -25.92
C MET A 1 -0.89 7.68 -26.64
N ASN A 2 -1.07 6.48 -27.18
CA ASN A 2 -2.26 6.16 -27.97
C ASN A 2 -3.36 5.67 -27.01
N LEU A 3 -4.60 6.12 -27.19
CA LEU A 3 -5.74 5.69 -26.36
C LEU A 3 -5.92 4.15 -26.38
N GLN A 4 -5.49 3.51 -27.47
CA GLN A 4 -5.49 2.05 -27.61
C GLN A 4 -4.65 1.35 -26.54
N GLU A 5 -3.53 1.93 -26.10
CA GLU A 5 -2.67 1.33 -25.07
C GLU A 5 -3.40 1.24 -23.72
N TYR A 6 -4.12 2.30 -23.34
CA TYR A 6 -4.95 2.31 -22.15
C TYR A 6 -6.11 1.32 -22.24
N LEU A 7 -6.69 1.15 -23.43
CA LEU A 7 -7.72 0.14 -23.67
C LEU A 7 -7.18 -1.27 -23.45
N TYR A 8 -5.96 -1.58 -23.89
CA TYR A 8 -5.33 -2.88 -23.65
C TYR A 8 -5.07 -3.13 -22.15
N ILE A 9 -4.61 -2.12 -21.41
CA ILE A 9 -4.44 -2.21 -19.95
C ILE A 9 -5.78 -2.48 -19.27
N LEU A 10 -6.84 -1.76 -19.66
CA LEU A 10 -8.18 -1.95 -19.11
C LEU A 10 -8.71 -3.37 -19.39
N LEU A 11 -8.56 -3.85 -20.63
CA LEU A 11 -8.94 -5.21 -20.99
C LEU A 11 -8.17 -6.26 -20.17
N PHE A 12 -6.87 -6.04 -19.96
CA PHE A 12 -6.05 -6.93 -19.13
C PHE A 12 -6.59 -7.02 -17.69
N ILE A 13 -6.90 -5.87 -17.07
CA ILE A 13 -7.47 -5.82 -15.71
C ILE A 13 -8.82 -6.55 -15.67
N ILE A 14 -9.69 -6.33 -16.66
CA ILE A 14 -11.00 -6.99 -16.73
C ILE A 14 -10.85 -8.51 -16.85
N ILE A 15 -9.97 -8.98 -17.73
CA ILE A 15 -9.74 -10.42 -17.92
C ILE A 15 -9.15 -11.05 -16.66
N ALA A 16 -8.18 -10.39 -16.01
CA ALA A 16 -7.59 -10.87 -14.77
C ALA A 16 -8.64 -10.96 -13.65
N PHE A 17 -9.50 -9.95 -13.53
CA PHE A 17 -10.60 -9.94 -12.56
C PHE A 17 -11.61 -11.05 -12.85
N LEU A 18 -12.04 -11.21 -14.11
CA LEU A 18 -12.97 -12.27 -14.52
C LEU A 18 -12.39 -13.65 -14.24
N LEU A 19 -11.11 -13.88 -14.53
CA LEU A 19 -10.43 -15.13 -14.26
C LEU A 19 -10.42 -15.43 -12.75
N GLY A 20 -10.01 -14.47 -11.93
CA GLY A 20 -10.04 -14.60 -10.47
C GLY A 20 -11.45 -14.90 -9.94
N PHE A 21 -12.45 -14.18 -10.45
CA PHE A 21 -13.85 -14.40 -10.10
C PHE A 21 -14.35 -15.79 -10.50
N ILE A 22 -14.01 -16.27 -11.70
CA ILE A 22 -14.37 -17.61 -12.17
C ILE A 22 -13.74 -18.68 -11.28
N LEU A 23 -12.45 -18.57 -10.97
CA LEU A 23 -11.75 -19.54 -10.13
C LEU A 23 -12.33 -19.59 -8.71
N LEU A 24 -12.61 -18.44 -8.10
CA LEU A 24 -13.27 -18.38 -6.80
C LEU A 24 -14.70 -18.94 -6.85
N SER A 25 -15.45 -18.65 -7.91
CA SER A 25 -16.81 -19.16 -8.11
C SER A 25 -16.83 -20.69 -8.28
N ILE A 26 -15.88 -21.24 -9.04
CA ILE A 26 -15.70 -22.69 -9.18
C ILE A 26 -15.42 -23.32 -7.81
N GLY A 27 -14.49 -22.76 -7.03
CA GLY A 27 -14.20 -23.25 -5.68
C GLY A 27 -15.41 -23.20 -4.75
N PHE A 28 -16.20 -22.13 -4.82
CA PHE A 28 -17.42 -21.96 -4.03
C PHE A 28 -18.57 -22.90 -4.43
N ILE A 29 -18.72 -23.18 -5.73
CA ILE A 29 -19.80 -24.05 -6.26
C ILE A 29 -19.45 -25.52 -6.05
N LEU A 30 -18.21 -25.93 -6.33
CA LEU A 30 -17.77 -27.33 -6.22
C LEU A 30 -17.43 -27.74 -4.78
N GLY A 31 -17.16 -26.78 -3.90
CA GLY A 31 -16.82 -27.05 -2.50
C GLY A 31 -17.94 -27.73 -1.72
N LYS A 32 -17.59 -28.76 -0.92
CA LYS A 32 -18.55 -29.43 -0.02
C LYS A 32 -19.01 -28.47 1.07
N LYS A 33 -20.29 -28.09 1.03
CA LYS A 33 -20.91 -27.20 2.03
C LYS A 33 -21.37 -28.01 3.24
N ASN A 34 -20.52 -28.07 4.27
CA ASN A 34 -20.87 -28.67 5.58
C ASN A 34 -20.42 -27.77 6.75
N PRO A 35 -21.08 -26.61 6.93
CA PRO A 35 -20.78 -25.69 8.01
C PRO A 35 -21.16 -26.31 9.37
N ASN A 36 -20.26 -26.20 10.34
CA ASN A 36 -20.52 -26.50 11.74
C ASN A 36 -20.08 -25.29 12.58
N LYS A 37 -20.68 -25.09 13.75
CA LYS A 37 -20.30 -24.01 14.68
C LYS A 37 -18.79 -24.00 14.96
N ASP A 38 -18.21 -25.16 15.24
CA ASP A 38 -16.77 -25.30 15.54
C ASP A 38 -15.86 -25.08 14.31
N LYS A 39 -16.39 -25.20 13.09
CA LYS A 39 -15.63 -24.90 11.85
C LYS A 39 -15.67 -23.43 11.48
N LEU A 40 -16.66 -22.71 11.99
CA LEU A 40 -16.88 -21.29 11.74
C LEU A 40 -16.40 -20.42 12.92
N SER A 41 -16.06 -21.02 14.07
CA SER A 41 -15.43 -20.31 15.16
C SER A 41 -14.02 -19.87 14.77
N ALA A 42 -13.61 -18.71 15.27
CA ALA A 42 -12.25 -18.23 15.08
C ALA A 42 -11.24 -19.20 15.74
N TYR A 43 -10.05 -19.24 15.16
CA TYR A 43 -9.02 -20.19 15.58
C TYR A 43 -8.37 -19.70 16.88
N GLU A 44 -8.62 -20.43 17.97
CA GLU A 44 -8.01 -20.22 19.29
C GLU A 44 -7.76 -21.58 19.98
N CYS A 45 -7.18 -22.55 19.24
CA CYS A 45 -6.91 -23.90 19.76
C CYS A 45 -8.13 -24.62 20.40
N GLY A 46 -9.35 -24.32 19.96
CA GLY A 46 -10.59 -24.93 20.48
C GLY A 46 -11.17 -24.24 21.72
N PHE A 47 -10.60 -23.12 22.15
CA PHE A 47 -11.20 -22.25 23.16
C PHE A 47 -12.15 -21.23 22.52
N ASP A 48 -13.13 -20.78 23.28
CA ASP A 48 -13.92 -19.60 22.89
C ASP A 48 -12.95 -18.41 22.79
N THR A 49 -13.05 -17.66 21.69
CA THR A 49 -12.26 -16.45 21.53
C THR A 49 -12.43 -15.56 22.75
N PHE A 50 -11.33 -15.04 23.28
CA PHE A 50 -11.39 -13.98 24.26
C PHE A 50 -12.12 -12.81 23.61
N SER A 51 -13.39 -12.63 23.96
CA SER A 51 -14.23 -11.56 23.46
C SER A 51 -13.65 -10.24 23.94
N GLU A 52 -12.80 -9.64 23.11
CA GLU A 52 -12.71 -8.22 22.80
C GLU A 52 -11.62 -8.04 21.72
N ALA A 53 -12.02 -8.09 20.43
CA ALA A 53 -11.17 -7.71 19.28
C ALA A 53 -10.95 -6.17 19.21
N GLN A 54 -11.04 -5.49 20.35
CA GLN A 54 -10.93 -4.04 20.52
C GLN A 54 -9.60 -3.65 21.19
N MET A 55 -8.59 -4.52 21.13
CA MET A 55 -7.24 -4.10 21.50
C MET A 55 -6.77 -3.02 20.53
N GLN A 56 -6.33 -1.89 21.09
CA GLN A 56 -5.70 -0.85 20.30
C GLN A 56 -4.40 -1.42 19.74
N PHE A 57 -4.32 -1.50 18.42
CA PHE A 57 -3.08 -1.82 17.73
C PHE A 57 -2.04 -0.72 17.99
N ASP A 58 -0.76 -1.08 17.94
CA ASP A 58 0.31 -0.13 18.20
C ASP A 58 0.23 1.07 17.23
N VAL A 59 0.34 2.29 17.78
CA VAL A 59 0.33 3.55 17.04
C VAL A 59 1.46 3.61 15.99
N ARG A 60 2.51 2.80 16.15
CA ARG A 60 3.61 2.69 15.18
C ARG A 60 3.14 2.38 13.75
N TYR A 61 2.09 1.57 13.55
CA TYR A 61 1.55 1.33 12.21
C TYR A 61 1.01 2.61 11.55
N TYR A 62 0.42 3.51 12.36
CA TYR A 62 -0.07 4.79 11.90
C TYR A 62 1.07 5.74 11.54
N LEU A 63 2.16 5.76 12.32
CA LEU A 63 3.36 6.55 12.02
C LEU A 63 4.00 6.13 10.69
N VAL A 64 4.13 4.81 10.46
CA VAL A 64 4.62 4.27 9.18
C VAL A 64 3.71 4.66 8.01
N ALA A 65 2.40 4.62 8.20
CA ALA A 65 1.45 4.99 7.15
C ALA A 65 1.53 6.49 6.77
N ILE A 66 1.65 7.39 7.76
CA ILE A 66 1.87 8.82 7.49
C ILE A 66 3.17 9.03 6.74
N LEU A 67 4.25 8.39 7.21
CA LEU A 67 5.55 8.52 6.58
C LEU A 67 5.53 8.03 5.12
N PHE A 68 4.85 6.91 4.87
CA PHE A 68 4.63 6.41 3.51
C PHE A 68 3.87 7.43 2.64
N VAL A 69 2.81 8.05 3.14
CA VAL A 69 2.06 9.08 2.40
C VAL A 69 2.93 10.30 2.08
N LEU A 70 3.79 10.73 3.00
CA LEU A 70 4.72 11.84 2.77
C LEU A 70 5.76 11.51 1.69
N PHE A 71 6.34 10.31 1.73
CA PHE A 71 7.27 9.85 0.70
C PHE A 71 6.61 9.60 -0.67
N ASP A 72 5.36 9.10 -0.69
CA ASP A 72 4.62 8.94 -1.94
C ASP A 72 4.33 10.30 -2.59
N LEU A 73 4.00 11.31 -1.76
CA LEU A 73 3.87 12.68 -2.19
C LEU A 73 5.20 13.25 -2.71
N GLU A 74 6.33 12.98 -2.06
CA GLU A 74 7.67 13.35 -2.56
C GLU A 74 7.88 12.83 -3.99
N ILE A 75 7.63 11.54 -4.19
CA ILE A 75 7.79 10.87 -5.48
C ILE A 75 6.84 11.49 -6.51
N ALA A 76 5.59 11.79 -6.15
CA ALA A 76 4.63 12.45 -7.02
C ALA A 76 5.11 13.84 -7.51
N PHE A 77 5.90 14.57 -6.72
CA PHE A 77 6.53 15.83 -7.16
C PHE A 77 7.82 15.61 -7.96
N LEU A 78 8.61 14.60 -7.63
CA LEU A 78 9.85 14.29 -8.34
C LEU A 78 9.60 13.72 -9.74
N PHE A 79 8.51 12.98 -9.97
CA PHE A 79 8.22 12.39 -11.29
C PHE A 79 8.06 13.44 -12.41
N PRO A 80 7.18 14.46 -12.28
CA PRO A 80 7.05 15.52 -13.27
C PRO A 80 8.35 16.32 -13.46
N TRP A 81 9.07 16.58 -12.37
CA TRP A 81 10.37 17.23 -12.41
C TRP A 81 11.39 16.42 -13.22
N ALA A 82 11.52 15.12 -12.94
CA ALA A 82 12.44 14.22 -13.62
C ALA A 82 12.09 14.09 -15.11
N ALA A 83 10.80 13.96 -15.43
CA ALA A 83 10.30 13.85 -16.81
C ALA A 83 10.56 15.12 -17.66
N SER A 84 10.64 16.29 -17.02
CA SER A 84 10.86 17.57 -17.70
C SER A 84 12.25 18.18 -17.47
N SER A 85 13.11 17.51 -16.71
CA SER A 85 14.43 18.01 -16.24
C SER A 85 15.33 18.57 -17.34
N SER A 86 15.24 18.04 -18.57
CA SER A 86 16.00 18.51 -19.73
C SER A 86 15.65 19.92 -20.19
N VAL A 87 14.49 20.47 -19.80
CA VAL A 87 13.98 21.78 -20.25
C VAL A 87 14.11 22.86 -19.18
N LEU A 88 14.19 22.50 -17.89
CA LEU A 88 14.06 23.46 -16.78
C LEU A 88 15.38 24.08 -16.29
N GLY A 89 16.53 23.70 -16.85
CA GLY A 89 17.85 24.29 -16.55
C GLY A 89 18.36 24.09 -15.11
N ASP A 90 19.49 24.71 -14.77
CA ASP A 90 20.23 24.44 -13.51
C ASP A 90 19.43 24.79 -12.24
N VAL A 91 18.56 25.80 -12.30
CA VAL A 91 17.72 26.22 -11.14
C VAL A 91 16.77 25.10 -10.71
N SER A 92 16.21 24.37 -11.68
CA SER A 92 15.33 23.24 -11.41
C SER A 92 16.06 22.08 -10.75
N PHE A 93 17.30 21.82 -11.17
CA PHE A 93 18.15 20.81 -10.54
C PHE A 93 18.39 21.11 -9.07
N TRP A 94 18.81 22.33 -8.75
CA TRP A 94 19.02 22.74 -7.36
C TRP A 94 17.73 22.78 -6.54
N SER A 95 16.60 23.12 -7.15
CA SER A 95 15.30 23.12 -6.47
C SER A 95 14.87 21.71 -6.05
N ALA A 96 15.08 20.71 -6.91
CA ALA A 96 14.81 19.30 -6.56
C ALA A 96 15.78 18.75 -5.51
N ILE A 97 17.07 19.12 -5.57
CA ILE A 97 18.03 18.78 -4.52
C ILE A 97 17.57 19.33 -3.17
N ILE A 98 17.20 20.62 -3.11
CA ILE A 98 16.72 21.25 -1.87
C ILE A 98 15.47 20.55 -1.37
N PHE A 99 14.53 20.22 -2.25
CA PHE A 99 13.31 19.49 -1.91
C PHE A 99 13.60 18.12 -1.28
N ILE A 100 14.46 17.32 -1.90
CA ILE A 100 14.88 16.00 -1.36
C ILE A 100 15.58 16.18 -0.01
N VAL A 101 16.48 17.16 0.12
CA VAL A 101 17.22 17.38 1.37
C VAL A 101 16.28 17.76 2.51
N ILE A 102 15.28 18.62 2.29
CA ILE A 102 14.31 19.02 3.32
C ILE A 102 13.55 17.80 3.84
N LEU A 103 13.07 16.93 2.95
CA LEU A 103 12.33 15.74 3.33
C LEU A 103 13.22 14.68 3.97
N ALA A 104 14.45 14.50 3.47
CA ALA A 104 15.45 13.63 4.07
C ALA A 104 15.79 14.05 5.50
N ILE A 105 15.88 15.36 5.79
CA ILE A 105 16.08 15.86 7.15
C ILE A 105 14.88 15.50 8.04
N GLY A 106 13.65 15.66 7.54
CA GLY A 106 12.42 15.27 8.25
C GLY A 106 12.43 13.78 8.60
N PHE A 107 12.79 12.94 7.63
CA PHE A 107 12.93 11.49 7.84
C PHE A 107 14.01 11.13 8.86
N ILE A 108 15.21 11.73 8.75
CA ILE A 108 16.30 11.49 9.71
C ILE A 108 15.86 11.88 11.12
N TYR A 109 15.12 12.98 11.27
CA TYR A 109 14.61 13.41 12.56
C TYR A 109 13.64 12.40 13.18
N GLU A 110 12.70 11.87 12.39
CA GLU A 110 11.76 10.84 12.85
C GLU A 110 12.46 9.53 13.20
N TRP A 111 13.46 9.14 12.40
CA TRP A 111 14.32 7.99 12.68
C TRP A 111 15.03 8.14 14.01
N LEU A 112 15.70 9.28 14.24
CA LEU A 112 16.41 9.55 15.48
C LEU A 112 15.49 9.63 16.71
N LYS A 113 14.21 9.93 16.51
CA LYS A 113 13.20 9.90 17.58
C LYS A 113 12.65 8.52 17.89
N GLY A 114 13.09 7.48 17.19
CA GLY A 114 12.64 6.11 17.41
C GLY A 114 11.20 5.87 16.96
N ALA A 115 10.65 6.70 16.07
CA ALA A 115 9.33 6.47 15.48
C ALA A 115 9.26 5.17 14.66
N ILE A 116 10.43 4.63 14.30
CA ILE A 116 10.65 3.44 13.48
C ILE A 116 11.37 2.34 14.28
N ASP A 117 11.58 2.49 15.59
CA ASP A 117 12.25 1.46 16.38
C ASP A 117 11.28 0.31 16.72
N TRP A 118 11.72 -0.90 16.37
CA TRP A 118 11.02 -2.16 16.58
C TRP A 118 11.79 -2.99 17.61
N GLU A 119 11.55 -2.74 18.89
CA GLU A 119 11.69 -3.75 19.95
C GLU A 119 10.34 -4.39 20.22
#